data_AF-A0A3C0GQN8-F1
#
_entry.id   AF-A0A3C0GQN8-F1
#
_cell.length_a   1.000
_cell.length_b   1.000
_cell.length_c   1.000
_cell.angle_alpha   90.00
_cell.angle_beta   90.00
_cell.angle_gamma   90.00
#
_symmetry.space_group_name_H-M   'P 1'
#
loop_
_entity.id
_entity.type
_entity.pdbx_description
1 polymer ?
#
loop_
_entity_poly.entity_id
_entity_poly.type
_entity_poly.pdbx_seq_one_letter_code
_entity_poly.pdbx_strand_id
1 'polypeptide(L)'
;MLDTLLNFLTGGVVGLGWWGMALVLLVFTQLTIFAVTLYLHRSQAHRGVDFHPAIAHFFRFWTWLTTSMITKEWVAIHRKHHAKVETDEDPHSPVTKGIGMVFWRGVELYREARAMRADIEQYGRGAPDDWIERKLYTPHANLGPVALLAINSLLFGLPGVALWAIQMAWIPFWAAGVINGLGHWWGYRNFESADTSTNLTPWAFWVGGEELHNNHHAFPSSARFSMRRWEFDIGWAVIRGLQAVRLAKVLRVAPSMDVRPNIAVPDAETLKALLSHRFQAMTDYQRNVFVPALREEAAMAGAKLRKLLPRRMRRGLVNDGRWLKPDCRAQLSTWVEQRPRIRVLVEHRARLAALLEARGNDAAERLKLLQAWCHEAEASGIAALQAYAARLKGYALTAH
;
A
#
# COMPACT_ATOMS: atom_id res chain seq x y z
N MET A 1 29.66 40.07 -24.30
CA MET A 1 29.30 39.89 -22.86
C MET A 1 27.81 39.62 -22.71
N LEU A 2 26.92 40.43 -23.30
CA LEU A 2 25.46 40.20 -23.26
C LEU A 2 25.07 38.86 -23.92
N ASP A 3 25.59 38.53 -25.10
CA ASP A 3 25.26 37.28 -25.78
C ASP A 3 25.76 36.05 -25.02
N THR A 4 26.95 36.14 -24.41
CA THR A 4 27.50 35.07 -23.55
C THR A 4 26.61 34.83 -22.33
N LEU A 5 26.14 35.91 -21.70
CA LEU A 5 25.21 35.84 -20.58
C LEU A 5 23.86 35.27 -21.00
N LEU A 6 23.29 35.71 -22.12
CA LEU A 6 22.02 35.20 -22.65
C LEU A 6 22.10 33.73 -23.03
N ASN A 7 23.19 33.28 -23.66
CA ASN A 7 23.42 31.88 -24.00
C ASN A 7 23.53 31.01 -22.73
N PHE A 8 24.24 31.50 -21.72
CA PHE A 8 24.30 30.80 -20.43
C PHE A 8 22.94 30.76 -19.72
N LEU A 9 22.18 31.86 -19.71
CA LEU A 9 20.86 31.89 -19.07
C LEU A 9 19.85 30.97 -19.77
N THR A 10 19.98 30.76 -21.08
CA THR A 10 19.03 29.94 -21.86
C THR A 10 19.43 28.47 -21.96
N GLY A 11 20.73 28.16 -21.97
CA GLY A 11 21.23 26.79 -22.14
C GLY A 11 22.10 26.26 -20.99
N GLY A 12 22.49 27.10 -20.03
CA GLY A 12 23.52 26.78 -19.05
C GLY A 12 24.87 26.43 -19.68
N VAL A 13 25.69 25.67 -18.97
CA VAL A 13 26.96 25.14 -19.49
C VAL A 13 26.74 24.07 -20.56
N VAL A 14 25.65 23.30 -20.48
CA VAL A 14 25.45 22.11 -21.34
C VAL A 14 24.80 22.47 -22.69
N GLY A 15 23.93 23.48 -22.74
CA GLY A 15 23.29 23.92 -23.97
C GLY A 15 22.25 22.93 -24.53
N LEU A 16 21.50 22.23 -23.66
CA LEU A 16 20.51 21.25 -24.11
C LEU A 16 19.26 21.90 -24.73
N GLY A 17 18.80 21.35 -25.84
CA GLY A 17 17.47 21.65 -26.38
C GLY A 17 16.34 21.02 -25.55
N TRP A 18 15.10 21.37 -25.89
CA TRP A 18 13.89 20.96 -25.18
C TRP A 18 13.75 19.44 -24.96
N TRP A 19 14.07 18.63 -25.97
CA TRP A 19 14.03 17.16 -25.82
C TRP A 19 15.08 16.62 -24.85
N GLY A 20 16.27 17.23 -24.83
CA GLY A 20 17.32 16.89 -23.87
C GLY A 20 16.87 17.24 -22.44
N MET A 21 16.28 18.43 -22.25
CA MET A 21 15.73 18.84 -20.96
C MET A 21 14.58 17.93 -20.50
N ALA A 22 13.69 17.51 -21.40
CA ALA A 22 12.60 16.58 -21.09
C ALA A 22 13.14 15.20 -20.65
N LEU A 23 14.19 14.70 -21.31
CA LEU A 23 14.86 13.46 -20.92
C LEU A 23 15.52 13.58 -19.55
N VAL A 24 16.23 14.68 -19.27
CA VAL A 24 16.83 14.96 -17.95
C VAL A 24 15.76 14.98 -16.87
N LEU A 25 14.65 15.70 -17.09
CA LEU A 25 13.52 15.75 -16.17
C LEU A 25 12.97 14.34 -15.88
N LEU A 26 12.76 13.55 -16.93
CA LEU A 26 12.23 12.20 -16.80
C LEU A 26 13.16 11.31 -15.98
N VAL A 27 14.45 11.29 -16.32
CA VAL A 27 15.44 10.45 -15.61
C VAL A 27 15.55 10.88 -14.15
N PHE A 28 15.65 12.18 -13.88
CA PHE A 28 15.86 12.68 -12.52
C PHE A 28 14.64 12.43 -11.64
N THR A 29 13.44 12.69 -12.14
CA THR A 29 12.21 12.43 -11.37
C THR A 29 11.99 10.94 -11.14
N GLN A 30 12.30 10.09 -12.11
CA GLN A 30 12.23 8.63 -11.96
C GLN A 30 13.24 8.10 -10.92
N LEU A 31 14.47 8.64 -10.90
CA LEU A 31 15.46 8.31 -9.86
C LEU A 31 14.97 8.72 -8.47
N THR A 32 14.31 9.88 -8.34
CA THR A 32 13.73 10.32 -7.06
C THR A 32 12.58 9.39 -6.63
N ILE A 33 11.70 8.99 -7.57
CA ILE A 33 10.66 7.97 -7.29
C ILE A 33 11.30 6.67 -6.83
N PHE A 34 12.34 6.17 -7.51
CA PHE A 34 13.05 4.96 -7.13
C PHE A 34 13.70 5.05 -5.74
N ALA A 35 14.28 6.20 -5.39
CA ALA A 35 14.83 6.41 -4.05
C ALA A 35 13.74 6.33 -2.95
N VAL A 36 12.55 6.85 -3.21
CA VAL A 36 11.43 6.76 -2.25
C VAL A 36 10.85 5.34 -2.22
N THR A 37 10.45 4.76 -3.36
CA THR A 37 9.80 3.44 -3.43
C THR A 37 10.73 2.29 -3.05
N LEU A 38 11.93 2.23 -3.62
CA LEU A 38 12.80 1.08 -3.42
C LEU A 38 13.49 1.16 -2.07
N TYR A 39 14.07 2.31 -1.76
CA TYR A 39 14.89 2.47 -0.56
C TYR A 39 14.06 2.88 0.66
N LEU A 40 13.42 4.04 0.69
CA LEU A 40 12.69 4.47 1.89
C LEU A 40 11.53 3.52 2.22
N HIS A 41 10.76 3.12 1.21
CA HIS A 41 9.55 2.34 1.39
C HIS A 41 9.83 0.82 1.51
N ARG A 42 10.24 0.16 0.43
CA ARG A 42 10.40 -1.32 0.41
C ARG A 42 11.57 -1.80 1.27
N SER A 43 12.68 -1.06 1.32
CA SER A 43 13.85 -1.45 2.12
C SER A 43 13.75 -0.97 3.56
N GLN A 44 13.71 0.34 3.81
CA GLN A 44 13.84 0.88 5.16
C GLN A 44 12.56 0.73 5.99
N ALA A 45 11.39 1.09 5.44
CA ALA A 45 10.15 0.99 6.20
C ALA A 45 9.71 -0.47 6.40
N HIS A 46 9.78 -1.30 5.35
CA HIS A 46 9.16 -2.62 5.34
C HIS A 46 10.10 -3.82 5.30
N ARG A 47 11.41 -3.61 5.12
CA ARG A 47 12.44 -4.67 5.12
C ARG A 47 12.10 -5.82 4.14
N GLY A 48 11.54 -5.50 2.98
CA GLY A 48 11.29 -6.45 1.90
C GLY A 48 12.53 -6.77 1.07
N VAL A 49 13.46 -5.82 0.99
CA VAL A 49 14.70 -5.91 0.21
C VAL A 49 15.86 -5.21 0.95
N ASP A 50 17.04 -5.81 0.93
CA ASP A 50 18.29 -5.16 1.31
C ASP A 50 19.09 -4.81 0.06
N PHE A 51 19.67 -3.61 0.01
CA PHE A 51 20.54 -3.17 -1.08
C PHE A 51 22.01 -3.26 -0.68
N HIS A 52 22.88 -3.45 -1.66
CA HIS A 52 24.32 -3.29 -1.50
C HIS A 52 24.63 -1.90 -0.92
N PRO A 53 25.60 -1.74 0.01
CA PRO A 53 25.86 -0.47 0.68
C PRO A 53 26.05 0.73 -0.25
N ALA A 54 26.69 0.53 -1.41
CA ALA A 54 26.85 1.59 -2.42
C ALA A 54 25.50 2.07 -2.99
N ILE A 55 24.58 1.15 -3.30
CA ILE A 55 23.24 1.49 -3.80
C ILE A 55 22.38 2.12 -2.70
N ALA A 56 22.45 1.58 -1.48
CA ALA A 56 21.78 2.18 -0.33
C ALA A 56 22.27 3.62 -0.08
N HIS A 57 23.58 3.86 -0.15
CA HIS A 57 24.15 5.20 0.00
C HIS A 57 23.75 6.13 -1.15
N PHE A 58 23.77 5.65 -2.39
CA PHE A 58 23.27 6.42 -3.54
C PHE A 58 21.84 6.90 -3.30
N PHE A 59 20.94 6.02 -2.87
CA PHE A 59 19.56 6.41 -2.58
C PHE A 59 19.45 7.42 -1.45
N ARG A 60 20.20 7.25 -0.36
CA ARG A 60 20.25 8.21 0.75
C ARG A 60 20.71 9.59 0.28
N PHE A 61 21.81 9.64 -0.46
CA PHE A 61 22.34 10.87 -1.04
C PHE A 61 21.33 11.53 -1.98
N TRP A 62 20.75 10.75 -2.90
CA TRP A 62 19.81 11.26 -3.89
C TRP A 62 18.54 11.82 -3.25
N THR A 63 17.99 11.12 -2.26
CA THR A 63 16.86 11.63 -1.45
C THR A 63 17.23 12.92 -0.74
N TRP A 64 18.38 12.96 -0.05
CA TRP A 64 18.84 14.18 0.63
C TRP A 64 18.97 15.35 -0.35
N LEU A 65 19.56 15.13 -1.53
CA LEU A 65 19.76 16.13 -2.57
C LEU A 65 18.43 16.64 -3.16
N THR A 66 17.45 15.76 -3.36
CA THR A 66 16.25 16.05 -4.18
C THR A 66 14.98 16.32 -3.39
N THR A 67 14.91 15.99 -2.09
CA THR A 67 13.64 16.10 -1.35
C THR A 67 13.75 16.68 0.05
N SER A 68 14.96 16.87 0.58
CA SER A 68 15.25 17.16 2.00
C SER A 68 14.66 16.15 3.01
N MET A 69 14.24 14.96 2.55
CA MET A 69 13.71 13.94 3.45
C MET A 69 14.83 13.25 4.22
N ILE A 70 14.58 13.03 5.51
CA ILE A 70 15.46 12.26 6.39
C ILE A 70 14.88 10.85 6.53
N THR A 71 15.73 9.84 6.30
CA THR A 71 15.31 8.43 6.26
C THR A 71 14.52 8.01 7.50
N LYS A 72 15.05 8.29 8.71
CA LYS A 72 14.41 7.90 9.98
C LYS A 72 13.02 8.53 10.14
N GLU A 73 12.85 9.78 9.72
CA GLU A 73 11.59 10.51 9.86
C GLU A 73 10.54 9.99 8.89
N TRP A 74 10.91 9.80 7.63
CA TRP A 74 10.00 9.25 6.63
C TRP A 74 9.55 7.83 7.02
N VAL A 75 10.49 6.98 7.42
CA VAL A 75 10.24 5.61 7.88
C VAL A 75 9.28 5.60 9.07
N ALA A 76 9.49 6.48 10.05
CA ALA A 76 8.64 6.56 11.22
C ALA A 76 7.21 6.96 10.87
N ILE A 77 7.04 8.01 10.06
CA ILE A 77 5.73 8.51 9.63
C ILE A 77 4.99 7.43 8.83
N HIS A 78 5.68 6.76 7.91
CA HIS A 78 5.07 5.69 7.10
C HIS A 78 4.67 4.47 7.94
N ARG A 79 5.52 4.04 8.87
CA ARG A 79 5.20 2.94 9.79
C ARG A 79 4.06 3.30 10.74
N LYS A 80 3.99 4.55 11.21
CA LYS A 80 2.86 5.04 12.01
C LYS A 80 1.58 5.01 11.19
N HIS A 81 1.60 5.44 9.93
CA HIS A 81 0.46 5.31 9.02
C HIS A 81 -0.03 3.86 8.94
N HIS A 82 0.85 2.87 8.67
CA HIS A 82 0.43 1.46 8.68
C HIS A 82 -0.09 0.97 10.03
N ALA A 83 0.51 1.41 11.13
CA ALA A 83 0.11 0.97 12.49
C ALA A 83 -1.23 1.57 12.93
N LYS A 84 -1.58 2.76 12.42
CA LYS A 84 -2.73 3.58 12.83
C LYS A 84 -3.66 3.92 11.66
N VAL A 85 -3.59 3.12 10.60
CA VAL A 85 -4.23 3.40 9.31
C VAL A 85 -5.72 3.71 9.48
N GLU A 86 -6.17 4.81 8.87
CA GLU A 86 -7.55 5.33 8.95
C GLU A 86 -8.08 5.63 10.37
N THR A 87 -7.20 5.84 11.34
CA THR A 87 -7.56 6.40 12.66
C THR A 87 -7.18 7.87 12.75
N ASP A 88 -7.61 8.57 13.79
CA ASP A 88 -7.22 9.97 14.04
C ASP A 88 -5.71 10.12 14.28
N GLU A 89 -5.02 9.05 14.68
CA GLU A 89 -3.57 9.02 14.84
C GLU A 89 -2.82 8.82 13.51
N ASP A 90 -3.50 8.50 12.41
CA ASP A 90 -2.88 8.40 11.09
C ASP A 90 -2.43 9.80 10.61
N PRO A 91 -1.12 10.00 10.33
CA PRO A 91 -0.63 11.30 9.89
C PRO A 91 -1.26 11.80 8.58
N HIS A 92 -1.80 10.93 7.73
CA HIS A 92 -2.34 11.33 6.43
C HIS A 92 -3.53 10.47 5.96
N SER A 93 -4.41 10.05 6.89
CA SER A 93 -5.67 9.37 6.54
C SER A 93 -6.63 10.29 5.78
N PRO A 94 -7.07 9.93 4.55
CA PRO A 94 -8.14 10.65 3.86
C PRO A 94 -9.52 10.45 4.50
N VAL A 95 -9.71 9.40 5.30
CA VAL A 95 -10.97 9.16 6.02
C VAL A 95 -11.16 10.17 7.14
N THR A 96 -10.13 10.44 7.94
CA THR A 96 -10.22 11.36 9.09
C THR A 96 -9.92 12.80 8.73
N LYS A 97 -8.95 13.05 7.84
CA LYS A 97 -8.52 14.41 7.45
C LYS A 97 -9.21 14.94 6.18
N GLY A 98 -9.81 14.05 5.39
CA GLY A 98 -10.43 14.37 4.11
C GLY A 98 -9.44 14.39 2.94
N ILE A 99 -9.92 13.92 1.78
CA ILE A 99 -9.08 13.76 0.58
C ILE A 99 -8.43 15.06 0.10
N GLY A 100 -9.13 16.20 0.17
CA GLY A 100 -8.57 17.49 -0.27
C GLY A 100 -7.38 17.93 0.60
N MET A 101 -7.44 17.67 1.90
CA MET A 101 -6.35 17.98 2.84
C MET A 101 -5.12 17.11 2.54
N VAL A 102 -5.31 15.80 2.42
CA VAL A 102 -4.19 14.88 2.12
C VAL A 102 -3.59 15.18 0.75
N PHE A 103 -4.44 15.47 -0.25
CA PHE A 103 -3.99 15.70 -1.61
C PHE A 103 -3.14 16.96 -1.76
N TRP A 104 -3.62 18.09 -1.24
CA TRP A 104 -2.98 19.41 -1.47
C TRP A 104 -2.06 19.85 -0.33
N ARG A 105 -2.29 19.38 0.90
CA ARG A 105 -1.56 19.81 2.11
C ARG A 105 -0.75 18.66 2.72
N GLY A 106 -0.44 17.62 1.96
CA GLY A 106 0.36 16.48 2.42
C GLY A 106 1.73 16.85 2.98
N VAL A 107 2.38 17.92 2.47
CA VAL A 107 3.64 18.45 3.02
C VAL A 107 3.46 19.01 4.43
N GLU A 108 2.35 19.69 4.68
CA GLU A 108 2.05 20.25 6.00
C GLU A 108 1.77 19.13 7.00
N LEU A 109 0.97 18.13 6.62
CA LEU A 109 0.73 16.93 7.42
C LEU A 109 2.04 16.19 7.73
N TYR A 110 2.95 16.09 6.77
CA TYR A 110 4.27 15.50 6.99
C TYR A 110 5.09 16.31 7.98
N ARG A 111 5.09 17.65 7.89
CA ARG A 111 5.81 18.54 8.82
C ARG A 111 5.26 18.46 10.25
N GLU A 112 3.94 18.40 10.40
CA GLU A 112 3.27 18.17 11.69
C GLU A 112 3.70 16.82 12.29
N ALA A 113 3.65 15.75 11.49
CA ALA A 113 4.05 14.41 11.93
C ALA A 113 5.54 14.34 12.29
N ARG A 114 6.40 15.02 11.54
CA ARG A 114 7.84 15.15 11.82
C ARG A 114 8.13 15.82 13.16
N ALA A 115 7.30 16.77 13.58
CA ALA A 115 7.45 17.48 14.85
C ALA A 115 7.16 16.58 16.06
N MET A 116 6.42 15.49 15.89
CA MET A 116 6.11 14.52 16.94
C MET A 116 7.32 13.59 17.23
N ARG A 117 8.34 14.10 17.93
CA ARG A 117 9.62 13.40 18.13
C ARG A 117 9.51 12.03 18.81
N ALA A 118 8.53 11.85 19.71
CA ALA A 118 8.28 10.56 20.34
C ALA A 118 7.90 9.48 19.31
N ASP A 119 7.06 9.83 18.33
CA ASP A 119 6.68 8.93 17.25
C ASP A 119 7.89 8.60 16.36
N ILE A 120 8.74 9.60 16.07
CA ILE A 120 9.96 9.40 15.28
C ILE A 120 10.88 8.39 15.95
N GLU A 121 11.02 8.44 17.28
CA GLU A 121 11.84 7.50 18.02
C GLU A 121 11.20 6.10 18.11
N GLN A 122 9.88 6.03 18.29
CA GLN A 122 9.16 4.76 18.38
C GLN A 122 9.15 4.01 17.04
N TYR A 123 8.72 4.67 15.96
CA TYR A 123 8.47 4.04 14.67
C TYR A 123 9.70 4.07 13.75
N GLY A 124 10.67 4.96 13.99
CA GLY A 124 11.88 5.10 13.16
C GLY A 124 13.02 4.12 13.49
N ARG A 125 12.83 3.18 14.42
CA ARG A 125 13.87 2.24 14.85
C ARG A 125 14.42 1.40 13.68
N GLY A 126 15.73 1.19 13.67
CA GLY A 126 16.41 0.43 12.61
C GLY A 126 16.65 1.20 11.31
N ALA A 127 16.27 2.49 11.24
CA ALA A 127 16.78 3.39 10.20
C ALA A 127 18.27 3.69 10.44
N PRO A 128 19.02 4.11 9.40
CA PRO A 128 20.43 4.44 9.52
C PRO A 128 20.65 5.57 10.53
N ASP A 129 21.71 5.44 11.31
CA ASP A 129 22.22 6.48 12.23
C ASP A 129 23.76 6.42 12.20
N ASP A 130 24.34 6.37 11.02
CA ASP A 130 25.80 6.37 10.86
C ASP A 130 26.36 7.81 10.88
N TRP A 131 27.67 7.95 10.69
CA TRP A 131 28.33 9.25 10.73
C TRP A 131 27.73 10.26 9.74
N ILE A 132 27.42 9.82 8.51
CA ILE A 132 26.93 10.75 7.48
C ILE A 132 25.48 11.17 7.75
N GLU A 133 24.62 10.30 8.30
CA GLU A 133 23.30 10.75 8.78
C GLU A 133 23.42 11.83 9.85
N ARG A 134 24.25 11.60 10.87
CA ARG A 134 24.36 12.48 12.04
C ARG A 134 25.07 13.80 11.76
N LYS A 135 25.97 13.83 10.78
CA LYS A 135 26.83 15.00 10.52
C LYS A 135 26.46 15.77 9.26
N LEU A 136 25.82 15.13 8.29
CA LEU A 136 25.46 15.79 7.03
C LEU A 136 23.97 15.71 6.74
N TYR A 137 23.42 14.50 6.54
CA TYR A 137 22.07 14.38 5.96
C TYR A 137 20.97 14.90 6.87
N THR A 138 21.03 14.62 8.18
CA THR A 138 20.00 15.08 9.12
C THR A 138 20.15 16.57 9.48
N PRO A 139 21.32 17.08 9.92
CA PRO A 139 21.45 18.49 10.31
C PRO A 139 21.35 19.46 9.13
N HIS A 140 21.74 19.03 7.92
CA HIS A 140 21.79 19.87 6.72
C HIS A 140 20.84 19.37 5.63
N ALA A 141 19.67 18.84 5.99
CA ALA A 141 18.69 18.29 5.05
C ALA A 141 18.31 19.28 3.92
N ASN A 142 18.20 20.58 4.22
CA ASN A 142 17.84 21.60 3.23
C ASN A 142 19.01 22.01 2.31
N LEU A 143 20.26 21.70 2.68
CA LEU A 143 21.41 22.02 1.84
C LEU A 143 21.38 21.23 0.52
N GLY A 144 20.81 20.02 0.53
CA GLY A 144 20.62 19.21 -0.67
C GLY A 144 19.84 19.94 -1.77
N PRO A 145 18.56 20.29 -1.55
CA PRO A 145 17.78 21.02 -2.54
C PRO A 145 18.38 22.37 -2.94
N VAL A 146 19.03 23.09 -2.02
CA VAL A 146 19.74 24.34 -2.34
C VAL A 146 20.92 24.10 -3.28
N ALA A 147 21.72 23.06 -3.01
CA ALA A 147 22.81 22.66 -3.90
C ALA A 147 22.29 22.21 -5.26
N LEU A 148 21.18 21.45 -5.29
CA LEU A 148 20.55 21.02 -6.54
C LEU A 148 20.07 22.20 -7.38
N LEU A 149 19.50 23.25 -6.76
CA LEU A 149 19.12 24.48 -7.47
C LEU A 149 20.33 25.13 -8.12
N ALA A 150 21.44 25.27 -7.40
CA ALA A 150 22.67 25.85 -7.92
C ALA A 150 23.24 24.99 -9.07
N ILE A 151 23.29 23.67 -8.91
CA ILE A 151 23.76 22.72 -9.92
C ILE A 151 22.89 22.80 -11.18
N ASN A 152 21.57 22.72 -11.06
CA ASN A 152 20.68 22.78 -12.21
C ASN A 152 20.76 24.14 -12.91
N SER A 153 20.81 25.24 -12.16
CA SER A 153 20.94 26.59 -12.72
C SER A 153 22.27 26.77 -13.47
N LEU A 154 23.36 26.20 -12.94
CA LEU A 154 24.67 26.23 -13.62
C LEU A 154 24.65 25.39 -14.89
N LEU A 155 24.14 24.16 -14.83
CA LEU A 155 24.17 23.23 -15.95
C LEU A 155 23.21 23.63 -17.08
N PHE A 156 22.04 24.17 -16.73
CA PHE A 156 20.92 24.34 -17.68
C PHE A 156 20.33 25.76 -17.71
N GLY A 157 20.91 26.73 -17.00
CA GLY A 157 20.39 28.11 -16.97
C GLY A 157 19.02 28.21 -16.30
N LEU A 158 18.18 29.14 -16.78
CA LEU A 158 16.80 29.34 -16.31
C LEU A 158 15.92 28.09 -16.47
N PRO A 159 16.00 27.30 -17.56
CA PRO A 159 15.35 25.98 -17.63
C PRO A 159 15.74 25.05 -16.47
N GLY A 160 16.96 25.16 -15.95
CA GLY A 160 17.41 24.44 -14.77
C GLY A 160 16.66 24.80 -13.48
N VAL A 161 16.28 26.06 -13.32
CA VAL A 161 15.43 26.52 -12.20
C VAL A 161 14.03 25.91 -12.31
N ALA A 162 13.45 25.88 -13.51
CA ALA A 162 12.15 25.24 -13.74
C ALA A 162 12.21 23.73 -13.49
N LEU A 163 13.26 23.05 -13.96
CA LEU A 163 13.54 21.64 -13.67
C LEU A 163 13.58 21.39 -12.16
N TRP A 164 14.32 22.21 -11.41
CA TRP A 164 14.41 22.11 -9.97
C TRP A 164 13.03 22.27 -9.29
N ALA A 165 12.24 23.27 -9.70
CA ALA A 165 10.91 23.50 -9.13
C ALA A 165 9.98 22.30 -9.35
N ILE A 166 10.03 21.68 -10.54
CA ILE A 166 9.26 20.46 -10.84
C ILE A 166 9.74 19.30 -9.95
N GLN A 167 11.05 19.13 -9.76
CA GLN A 167 11.59 18.09 -8.88
C GLN A 167 11.11 18.26 -7.43
N MET A 168 11.08 19.50 -6.91
CA MET A 168 10.58 19.78 -5.55
C MET A 168 9.09 19.47 -5.39
N ALA A 169 8.29 19.72 -6.43
CA ALA A 169 6.85 19.44 -6.41
C ALA A 169 6.52 17.95 -6.63
N TRP A 170 7.45 17.18 -7.21
CA TRP A 170 7.19 15.83 -7.72
C TRP A 170 6.73 14.85 -6.64
N ILE A 171 7.53 14.67 -5.59
CA ILE A 171 7.20 13.73 -4.50
C ILE A 171 6.00 14.19 -3.68
N PRO A 172 5.87 15.47 -3.28
CA PRO A 172 4.65 15.96 -2.66
C PRO A 172 3.37 15.62 -3.44
N PHE A 173 3.38 15.86 -4.76
CA PHE A 173 2.21 15.59 -5.60
C PHE A 173 1.94 14.08 -5.76
N TRP A 174 2.94 13.31 -6.18
CA TRP A 174 2.73 11.90 -6.49
C TRP A 174 2.62 11.04 -5.23
N ALA A 175 3.53 11.16 -4.27
CA ALA A 175 3.53 10.29 -3.09
C ALA A 175 2.48 10.72 -2.07
N ALA A 176 2.48 11.98 -1.62
CA ALA A 176 1.50 12.42 -0.63
C ALA A 176 0.12 12.61 -1.25
N GLY A 177 0.05 13.23 -2.43
CA GLY A 177 -1.22 13.52 -3.07
C GLY A 177 -1.89 12.28 -3.68
N VAL A 178 -1.22 11.66 -4.64
CA VAL A 178 -1.79 10.55 -5.42
C VAL A 178 -1.76 9.24 -4.62
N ILE A 179 -0.61 8.80 -4.11
CA ILE A 179 -0.52 7.50 -3.41
C ILE A 179 -1.24 7.54 -2.06
N ASN A 180 -0.86 8.44 -1.15
CA ASN A 180 -1.49 8.47 0.18
C ASN A 180 -2.94 8.99 0.13
N GLY A 181 -3.23 9.97 -0.73
CA GLY A 181 -4.58 10.49 -0.92
C GLY A 181 -5.46 9.55 -1.74
N LEU A 182 -5.25 9.50 -3.06
CA LEU A 182 -6.12 8.72 -3.94
C LEU A 182 -6.04 7.22 -3.66
N GLY A 183 -4.86 6.70 -3.29
CA GLY A 183 -4.68 5.30 -2.96
C GLY A 183 -5.54 4.85 -1.79
N HIS A 184 -6.01 5.73 -0.91
CA HIS A 184 -6.95 5.39 0.17
C HIS A 184 -8.40 5.84 -0.09
N TRP A 185 -8.68 6.38 -1.28
CA TRP A 185 -9.97 6.99 -1.61
C TRP A 185 -10.64 6.36 -2.83
N TRP A 186 -9.88 6.03 -3.88
CA TRP A 186 -10.44 5.57 -5.15
C TRP A 186 -9.56 4.59 -5.89
N GLY A 187 -10.14 3.43 -6.22
CA GLY A 187 -9.47 2.42 -7.03
C GLY A 187 -10.18 1.06 -6.94
N TYR A 188 -9.49 0.02 -7.39
CA TYR A 188 -9.89 -1.36 -7.23
C TYR A 188 -9.18 -1.99 -6.02
N ARG A 189 -9.66 -3.15 -5.57
CA ARG A 189 -9.05 -3.89 -4.45
C ARG A 189 -8.90 -5.35 -4.84
N ASN A 190 -7.72 -5.90 -4.59
CA ASN A 190 -7.48 -7.34 -4.65
C ASN A 190 -7.72 -8.01 -3.32
N PHE A 191 -7.57 -7.27 -2.21
CA PHE A 191 -7.61 -7.78 -0.86
C PHE A 191 -8.59 -6.96 -0.01
N GLU A 192 -9.39 -7.67 0.78
CA GLU A 192 -10.28 -7.08 1.77
C GLU A 192 -9.51 -6.89 3.08
N SER A 193 -8.60 -5.91 3.09
CA SER A 193 -7.93 -5.42 4.30
C SER A 193 -8.86 -4.58 5.18
N ALA A 194 -8.48 -4.39 6.43
CA ALA A 194 -9.26 -3.63 7.39
C ALA A 194 -9.28 -2.12 7.10
N ASP A 195 -8.36 -1.60 6.29
CA ASP A 195 -8.22 -0.20 5.86
C ASP A 195 -8.98 0.13 4.55
N THR A 196 -8.92 1.38 4.08
CA THR A 196 -9.53 1.85 2.83
C THR A 196 -8.59 1.90 1.62
N SER A 197 -7.40 1.31 1.68
CA SER A 197 -6.42 1.29 0.58
C SER A 197 -6.97 0.67 -0.72
N THR A 198 -6.51 1.14 -1.86
CA THR A 198 -6.97 0.73 -3.18
C THR A 198 -5.79 0.75 -4.14
N ASN A 199 -5.80 -0.15 -5.10
CA ASN A 199 -4.92 -0.05 -6.25
C ASN A 199 -5.53 0.97 -7.22
N LEU A 200 -4.76 1.97 -7.64
CA LEU A 200 -5.26 3.05 -8.50
C LEU A 200 -5.43 2.59 -9.94
N THR A 201 -4.34 2.06 -10.52
CA THR A 201 -4.28 1.58 -11.90
C THR A 201 -3.27 0.44 -11.97
N PRO A 202 -3.45 -0.54 -12.85
CA PRO A 202 -2.46 -1.61 -13.04
C PRO A 202 -1.21 -1.19 -13.83
N TRP A 203 -1.13 0.05 -14.34
CA TRP A 203 -0.11 0.49 -15.29
C TRP A 203 0.58 1.81 -14.95
N ALA A 204 0.63 2.26 -13.68
CA ALA A 204 1.31 3.52 -13.38
C ALA A 204 2.84 3.32 -13.38
N PHE A 205 3.39 3.32 -14.59
CA PHE A 205 4.82 3.26 -14.84
C PHE A 205 5.61 4.32 -14.04
N TRP A 206 5.01 5.47 -13.77
CA TRP A 206 5.68 6.67 -13.26
C TRP A 206 5.86 6.72 -11.74
N VAL A 207 5.16 5.88 -10.96
CA VAL A 207 5.20 5.94 -9.48
C VAL A 207 5.77 4.67 -8.85
N GLY A 208 6.55 3.89 -9.60
CA GLY A 208 7.39 2.87 -9.00
C GLY A 208 6.67 1.61 -8.53
N GLY A 209 5.39 1.40 -8.90
CA GLY A 209 4.56 0.31 -8.38
C GLY A 209 3.74 0.69 -7.14
N GLU A 210 3.96 1.89 -6.57
CA GLU A 210 3.25 2.42 -5.38
C GLU A 210 1.73 2.56 -5.61
N GLU A 211 1.29 2.63 -6.87
CA GLU A 211 -0.12 2.64 -7.24
C GLU A 211 -0.86 1.35 -6.85
N LEU A 212 -0.14 0.26 -6.59
CA LEU A 212 -0.67 -1.04 -6.14
C LEU A 212 -0.82 -1.06 -4.61
N HIS A 213 -1.40 0.02 -4.07
CA HIS A 213 -1.41 0.34 -2.65
C HIS A 213 -2.19 -0.66 -1.79
N ASN A 214 -3.31 -1.22 -2.30
CA ASN A 214 -4.06 -2.25 -1.58
C ASN A 214 -3.29 -3.57 -1.47
N ASN A 215 -2.50 -3.92 -2.48
CA ASN A 215 -1.63 -5.09 -2.41
C ASN A 215 -0.54 -4.88 -1.35
N HIS A 216 0.05 -3.70 -1.35
CA HIS A 216 1.05 -3.30 -0.37
C HIS A 216 0.50 -3.33 1.06
N HIS A 217 -0.65 -2.70 1.32
CA HIS A 217 -1.29 -2.74 2.65
C HIS A 217 -1.67 -4.16 3.10
N ALA A 218 -2.00 -5.05 2.17
CA ALA A 218 -2.26 -6.45 2.49
C ALA A 218 -0.97 -7.22 2.86
N PHE A 219 0.15 -6.93 2.20
CA PHE A 219 1.44 -7.60 2.41
C PHE A 219 2.60 -6.59 2.52
N PRO A 220 2.67 -5.79 3.59
CA PRO A 220 3.56 -4.63 3.64
C PRO A 220 5.03 -4.99 3.53
N SER A 221 5.43 -6.15 4.06
CA SER A 221 6.82 -6.61 3.99
C SER A 221 7.25 -7.20 2.64
N SER A 222 6.36 -7.30 1.65
CA SER A 222 6.71 -7.85 0.34
C SER A 222 7.53 -6.84 -0.47
N ALA A 223 8.64 -7.28 -1.06
CA ALA A 223 9.39 -6.45 -2.02
C ALA A 223 8.67 -6.25 -3.36
N ARG A 224 7.68 -7.10 -3.67
CA ARG A 224 6.86 -7.04 -4.88
C ARG A 224 5.46 -6.58 -4.50
N PHE A 225 4.97 -5.52 -5.14
CA PHE A 225 3.61 -5.00 -4.93
C PHE A 225 2.60 -5.57 -5.92
N SER A 226 3.04 -6.06 -7.09
CA SER A 226 2.16 -6.79 -8.00
C SER A 226 1.77 -8.16 -7.46
N MET A 227 0.46 -8.43 -7.51
CA MET A 227 -0.16 -9.69 -7.06
C MET A 227 -0.98 -10.36 -8.17
N ARG A 228 -1.29 -9.63 -9.24
CA ARG A 228 -1.95 -10.16 -10.44
C ARG A 228 -1.03 -10.05 -11.65
N ARG A 229 -1.21 -10.97 -12.61
CA ARG A 229 -0.37 -11.03 -13.82
C ARG A 229 -0.46 -9.78 -14.71
N TRP A 230 -1.57 -9.06 -14.65
CA TRP A 230 -1.82 -7.83 -15.40
C TRP A 230 -1.42 -6.57 -14.63
N GLU A 231 -0.88 -6.69 -13.41
CA GLU A 231 -0.35 -5.55 -12.66
C GLU A 231 1.14 -5.38 -12.95
N PHE A 232 1.51 -4.20 -13.41
CA PHE A 232 2.90 -3.87 -13.68
C PHE A 232 3.53 -3.21 -12.45
N ASP A 233 4.68 -3.73 -12.01
CA ASP A 233 5.46 -3.18 -10.90
C ASP A 233 6.89 -2.92 -11.40
N ILE A 234 7.14 -1.69 -11.84
CA ILE A 234 8.45 -1.27 -12.32
C ILE A 234 9.51 -1.33 -11.20
N GLY A 235 9.12 -1.07 -9.95
CA GLY A 235 10.02 -1.15 -8.81
C GLY A 235 10.53 -2.58 -8.60
N TRP A 236 9.65 -3.57 -8.77
CA TRP A 236 10.03 -4.98 -8.76
C TRP A 236 10.98 -5.33 -9.91
N ALA A 237 10.74 -4.84 -11.12
CA ALA A 237 11.64 -5.06 -12.25
C ALA A 237 13.06 -4.52 -11.97
N VAL A 238 13.16 -3.31 -11.39
CA VAL A 238 14.46 -2.72 -10.99
C VAL A 238 15.12 -3.54 -9.88
N ILE A 239 14.39 -3.95 -8.85
CA ILE A 239 14.92 -4.83 -7.79
C ILE A 239 15.47 -6.13 -8.38
N ARG A 240 14.77 -6.73 -9.33
CA ARG A 240 15.21 -7.97 -10.00
C ARG A 240 16.45 -7.75 -10.86
N GLY A 241 16.54 -6.63 -11.57
CA GLY A 241 17.75 -6.24 -12.30
C GLY A 241 18.96 -6.09 -11.38
N LEU A 242 18.80 -5.35 -10.27
CA LEU A 242 19.85 -5.19 -9.25
C LEU A 242 20.21 -6.52 -8.58
N GLN A 243 19.23 -7.38 -8.32
CA GLN A 243 19.46 -8.71 -7.75
C GLN A 243 20.29 -9.60 -8.69
N ALA A 244 20.03 -9.55 -10.00
CA ALA A 244 20.79 -10.31 -11.00
C ALA A 244 22.29 -9.98 -10.99
N VAL A 245 22.64 -8.71 -10.71
CA VAL A 245 24.03 -8.24 -10.57
C VAL A 245 24.51 -8.19 -9.11
N ARG A 246 23.82 -8.86 -8.18
CA ARG A 246 24.16 -8.97 -6.74
C ARG A 246 24.19 -7.64 -5.97
N LEU A 247 23.50 -6.63 -6.47
CA LEU A 247 23.35 -5.32 -5.81
C LEU A 247 22.08 -5.20 -4.95
N ALA A 248 21.21 -6.21 -4.97
CA ALA A 248 20.04 -6.31 -4.11
C ALA A 248 19.81 -7.75 -3.64
N LYS A 249 19.28 -7.90 -2.42
CA LYS A 249 18.84 -9.16 -1.84
C LYS A 249 17.38 -9.04 -1.45
N VAL A 250 16.50 -9.72 -2.19
CA VAL A 250 15.08 -9.83 -1.82
C VAL A 250 14.98 -10.68 -0.56
N LEU A 251 14.37 -10.11 0.49
CA LEU A 251 14.19 -10.77 1.77
C LEU A 251 12.84 -11.47 1.85
N ARG A 252 11.80 -10.84 1.29
CA ARG A 252 10.42 -11.31 1.39
C ARG A 252 9.63 -11.00 0.13
N VAL A 253 8.82 -11.96 -0.28
CA VAL A 253 7.78 -11.82 -1.30
C VAL A 253 6.51 -12.39 -0.70
N ALA A 254 5.38 -11.73 -0.92
CA ALA A 254 4.09 -12.27 -0.53
C ALA A 254 3.92 -13.69 -1.12
N PRO A 255 3.60 -14.71 -0.29
CA PRO A 255 3.36 -16.06 -0.80
C PRO A 255 2.17 -16.09 -1.77
N SER A 256 1.98 -17.21 -2.46
CA SER A 256 0.70 -17.49 -3.11
C SER A 256 -0.11 -18.50 -2.31
N MET A 257 -1.42 -18.37 -2.39
CA MET A 257 -2.37 -19.32 -1.80
C MET A 257 -2.77 -20.35 -2.86
N ASP A 258 -2.68 -21.62 -2.49
CA ASP A 258 -3.13 -22.76 -3.30
C ASP A 258 -4.16 -23.59 -2.50
N VAL A 259 -4.84 -24.52 -3.18
CA VAL A 259 -5.87 -25.39 -2.59
C VAL A 259 -5.49 -26.86 -2.80
N ARG A 260 -5.10 -27.53 -1.72
CA ARG A 260 -4.88 -28.98 -1.69
C ARG A 260 -6.21 -29.73 -1.86
N PRO A 261 -6.25 -30.76 -2.72
CA PRO A 261 -7.44 -31.60 -2.87
C PRO A 261 -7.63 -32.53 -1.65
N ASN A 262 -8.86 -33.00 -1.46
CA ASN A 262 -9.22 -34.08 -0.53
C ASN A 262 -8.90 -33.84 0.96
N ILE A 263 -8.88 -32.59 1.42
CA ILE A 263 -8.72 -32.27 2.84
C ILE A 263 -10.09 -32.30 3.55
N ALA A 264 -10.31 -33.31 4.38
CA ALA A 264 -11.57 -33.51 5.10
C ALA A 264 -11.77 -32.52 6.26
N VAL A 265 -10.68 -32.15 6.94
CA VAL A 265 -10.67 -31.28 8.14
C VAL A 265 -9.48 -30.33 8.04
N PRO A 266 -9.61 -29.03 8.36
CA PRO A 266 -8.47 -28.10 8.42
C PRO A 266 -7.37 -28.63 9.33
N ASP A 267 -6.13 -28.55 8.86
CA ASP A 267 -4.91 -28.91 9.60
C ASP A 267 -4.05 -27.67 9.91
N ALA A 268 -2.88 -27.89 10.51
CA ALA A 268 -1.94 -26.82 10.86
C ALA A 268 -1.45 -26.04 9.62
N GLU A 269 -1.30 -26.69 8.47
CA GLU A 269 -0.90 -26.03 7.21
C GLU A 269 -2.02 -25.13 6.69
N THR A 270 -3.28 -25.56 6.79
CA THR A 270 -4.45 -24.73 6.48
C THR A 270 -4.52 -23.50 7.37
N LEU A 271 -4.34 -23.66 8.69
CA LEU A 271 -4.33 -22.54 9.62
C LEU A 271 -3.17 -21.56 9.30
N LYS A 272 -1.96 -22.08 9.07
CA LYS A 272 -0.79 -21.28 8.69
C LYS A 272 -1.02 -20.49 7.41
N ALA A 273 -1.62 -21.12 6.40
CA ALA A 273 -1.96 -20.46 5.14
C ALA A 273 -2.97 -19.33 5.35
N LEU A 274 -4.04 -19.59 6.10
CA LEU A 274 -5.06 -18.60 6.42
C LEU A 274 -4.52 -17.43 7.22
N LEU A 275 -3.66 -17.67 8.22
CA LEU A 275 -3.05 -16.59 9.01
C LEU A 275 -2.10 -15.74 8.17
N SER A 276 -1.34 -16.36 7.27
CA SER A 276 -0.40 -15.66 6.39
C SER A 276 -1.10 -14.88 5.27
N HIS A 277 -2.28 -15.33 4.83
CA HIS A 277 -3.05 -14.77 3.72
C HIS A 277 -4.50 -14.42 4.11
N ARG A 278 -4.69 -13.92 5.33
CA ARG A 278 -6.03 -13.65 5.89
C ARG A 278 -6.89 -12.77 4.98
N PHE A 279 -6.32 -11.74 4.38
CA PHE A 279 -7.07 -10.83 3.51
C PHE A 279 -7.51 -11.50 2.21
N GLN A 280 -6.72 -12.44 1.68
CA GLN A 280 -7.11 -13.24 0.51
C GLN A 280 -8.28 -14.17 0.87
N ALA A 281 -8.24 -14.82 2.04
CA ALA A 281 -9.36 -15.63 2.51
C ALA A 281 -10.66 -14.80 2.64
N MET A 282 -10.57 -13.59 3.20
CA MET A 282 -11.72 -12.70 3.31
C MET A 282 -12.24 -12.21 1.95
N THR A 283 -11.35 -11.97 0.99
CA THR A 283 -11.72 -11.68 -0.40
C THR A 283 -12.40 -12.87 -1.07
N ASP A 284 -11.90 -14.08 -0.86
CA ASP A 284 -12.53 -15.29 -1.41
C ASP A 284 -13.90 -15.52 -0.79
N TYR A 285 -14.07 -15.25 0.51
CA TYR A 285 -15.37 -15.29 1.17
C TYR A 285 -16.35 -14.32 0.49
N GLN A 286 -15.94 -13.07 0.25
CA GLN A 286 -16.78 -12.11 -0.44
C GLN A 286 -17.18 -12.59 -1.85
N ARG A 287 -16.21 -13.07 -2.63
CA ARG A 287 -16.42 -13.47 -4.03
C ARG A 287 -17.23 -14.75 -4.17
N ASN A 288 -17.00 -15.72 -3.29
CA ASN A 288 -17.56 -17.06 -3.41
C ASN A 288 -18.77 -17.29 -2.50
N VAL A 289 -18.98 -16.43 -1.49
CA VAL A 289 -20.11 -16.54 -0.55
C VAL A 289 -21.08 -15.37 -0.71
N PHE A 290 -20.65 -14.13 -0.46
CA PHE A 290 -21.56 -12.98 -0.50
C PHE A 290 -22.07 -12.67 -1.90
N VAL A 291 -21.22 -12.65 -2.92
CA VAL A 291 -21.64 -12.29 -4.29
C VAL A 291 -22.71 -13.25 -4.83
N PRO A 292 -22.55 -14.59 -4.75
CA PRO A 292 -23.59 -15.54 -5.15
C PRO A 292 -24.86 -15.38 -4.32
N ALA A 293 -24.75 -15.32 -2.98
CA ALA A 293 -25.91 -15.19 -2.11
C ALA A 293 -26.72 -13.92 -2.39
N LEU A 294 -26.07 -12.78 -2.61
CA LEU A 294 -26.73 -11.53 -2.97
C LEU A 294 -27.40 -11.59 -4.35
N ARG A 295 -26.84 -12.34 -5.30
CA ARG A 295 -27.47 -12.56 -6.62
C ARG A 295 -28.72 -13.43 -6.50
N GLU A 296 -28.67 -14.46 -5.67
CA GLU A 296 -29.84 -15.31 -5.39
C GLU A 296 -30.95 -14.53 -4.68
N GLU A 297 -30.63 -13.73 -3.66
CA GLU A 297 -31.59 -12.82 -3.01
C GLU A 297 -32.23 -11.84 -4.00
N ALA A 298 -31.43 -11.29 -4.91
CA ALA A 298 -31.93 -10.40 -5.96
C ALA A 298 -32.86 -11.13 -6.94
N ALA A 299 -32.52 -12.36 -7.33
CA ALA A 299 -33.34 -13.19 -8.19
C ALA A 299 -34.68 -13.55 -7.53
N MET A 300 -34.67 -13.97 -6.26
CA MET A 300 -35.88 -14.27 -5.48
C MET A 300 -36.78 -13.04 -5.33
N ALA A 301 -36.20 -11.86 -5.18
CA ALA A 301 -36.93 -10.59 -5.11
C ALA A 301 -37.39 -10.05 -6.48
N GLY A 302 -37.13 -10.76 -7.58
CA GLY A 302 -37.42 -10.29 -8.94
C GLY A 302 -36.74 -8.97 -9.30
N ALA A 303 -35.61 -8.66 -8.65
CA ALA A 303 -34.96 -7.36 -8.70
C ALA A 303 -33.52 -7.46 -9.22
N LYS A 304 -33.03 -6.39 -9.84
CA LYS A 304 -31.60 -6.26 -10.10
C LYS A 304 -30.88 -6.02 -8.77
N LEU A 305 -29.73 -6.66 -8.55
CA LEU A 305 -28.92 -6.50 -7.33
C LEU A 305 -28.63 -5.02 -6.98
N ARG A 306 -28.42 -4.17 -7.99
CA ARG A 306 -28.20 -2.73 -7.78
C ARG A 306 -29.41 -1.99 -7.18
N LYS A 307 -30.62 -2.51 -7.40
CA LYS A 307 -31.87 -1.99 -6.85
C LYS A 307 -32.11 -2.56 -5.45
N LEU A 308 -31.76 -3.83 -5.24
CA LEU A 308 -31.92 -4.49 -3.94
C LEU A 308 -30.97 -3.92 -2.87
N LEU A 309 -29.69 -3.73 -3.21
CA LEU A 309 -28.68 -3.26 -2.28
C LEU A 309 -27.70 -2.32 -3.00
N PRO A 310 -27.69 -1.01 -2.65
CA PRO A 310 -26.78 -0.04 -3.25
C PRO A 310 -25.30 -0.42 -3.11
N ARG A 311 -24.46 0.00 -4.06
CA ARG A 311 -23.02 -0.35 -4.11
C ARG A 311 -22.29 -0.07 -2.78
N ARG A 312 -22.63 1.04 -2.12
CA ARG A 312 -22.02 1.45 -0.85
C ARG A 312 -22.31 0.44 0.26
N MET A 313 -23.57 0.03 0.40
CA MET A 313 -23.99 -0.96 1.40
C MET A 313 -23.45 -2.36 1.07
N ARG A 314 -23.37 -2.74 -0.21
CA ARG A 314 -22.72 -4.00 -0.63
C ARG A 314 -21.25 -4.05 -0.21
N ARG A 315 -20.52 -2.94 -0.34
CA ARG A 315 -19.15 -2.83 0.17
C ARG A 315 -19.10 -2.86 1.70
N GLY A 316 -20.12 -2.31 2.36
CA GLY A 316 -20.26 -2.35 3.82
C GLY A 316 -20.38 -3.77 4.39
N LEU A 317 -21.05 -4.71 3.70
CA LEU A 317 -21.17 -6.10 4.15
C LEU A 317 -19.82 -6.79 4.41
N VAL A 318 -18.77 -6.34 3.72
CA VAL A 318 -17.45 -6.98 3.72
C VAL A 318 -16.55 -6.41 4.82
N ASN A 319 -16.99 -5.37 5.52
CA ASN A 319 -16.25 -4.71 6.60
C ASN A 319 -17.17 -4.31 7.76
N ASP A 320 -18.28 -5.04 7.94
CA ASP A 320 -19.25 -4.81 9.02
C ASP A 320 -19.83 -3.39 9.07
N GLY A 321 -19.88 -2.74 7.90
CA GLY A 321 -20.32 -1.36 7.75
C GLY A 321 -19.39 -0.32 8.39
N ARG A 322 -18.14 -0.70 8.73
CA ARG A 322 -17.14 0.17 9.39
C ARG A 322 -16.99 1.52 8.70
N TRP A 323 -16.99 1.51 7.36
CA TRP A 323 -16.78 2.72 6.54
C TRP A 323 -18.07 3.40 6.08
N LEU A 324 -19.23 2.95 6.58
CA LEU A 324 -20.51 3.59 6.31
C LEU A 324 -20.78 4.73 7.29
N LYS A 325 -21.45 5.78 6.80
CA LYS A 325 -22.07 6.79 7.67
C LYS A 325 -23.06 6.11 8.64
N PRO A 326 -23.30 6.66 9.85
CA PRO A 326 -24.19 6.06 10.84
C PRO A 326 -25.54 5.62 10.27
N ASP A 327 -26.22 6.49 9.51
CA ASP A 327 -27.53 6.16 8.90
C ASP A 327 -27.45 5.01 7.91
N CYS A 328 -26.42 5.00 7.05
CA CYS A 328 -26.20 3.92 6.09
C CYS A 328 -25.84 2.61 6.78
N ARG A 329 -25.14 2.66 7.92
CA ARG A 329 -24.80 1.50 8.73
C ARG A 329 -26.06 0.92 9.40
N ALA A 330 -26.91 1.78 9.96
CA ALA A 330 -28.19 1.39 10.53
C ALA A 330 -29.09 0.74 9.47
N GLN A 331 -29.22 1.37 8.29
CA GLN A 331 -29.93 0.79 7.15
C GLN A 331 -29.39 -0.58 6.74
N LEU A 332 -28.06 -0.76 6.76
CA LEU A 332 -27.45 -2.05 6.44
C LEU A 332 -27.79 -3.11 7.50
N SER A 333 -27.73 -2.75 8.79
CA SER A 333 -28.10 -3.65 9.89
C SER A 333 -29.54 -4.13 9.74
N THR A 334 -30.49 -3.21 9.59
CA THR A 334 -31.91 -3.54 9.39
C THR A 334 -32.12 -4.41 8.15
N TRP A 335 -31.42 -4.11 7.04
CA TRP A 335 -31.53 -4.90 5.82
C TRP A 335 -31.02 -6.35 6.00
N VAL A 336 -29.96 -6.54 6.78
CA VAL A 336 -29.40 -7.86 7.14
C VAL A 336 -30.33 -8.60 8.10
N GLU A 337 -30.86 -7.94 9.12
CA GLU A 337 -31.79 -8.52 10.10
C GLU A 337 -33.05 -9.09 9.45
N GLN A 338 -33.57 -8.41 8.43
CA GLN A 338 -34.72 -8.85 7.64
C GLN A 338 -34.44 -10.07 6.75
N ARG A 339 -33.18 -10.52 6.62
CA ARG A 339 -32.75 -11.59 5.71
C ARG A 339 -31.96 -12.65 6.48
N PRO A 340 -32.63 -13.65 7.07
CA PRO A 340 -31.99 -14.67 7.90
C PRO A 340 -30.77 -15.32 7.24
N ARG A 341 -30.89 -15.65 5.94
CA ARG A 341 -29.79 -16.22 5.16
C ARG A 341 -28.56 -15.32 5.12
N ILE A 342 -28.74 -14.02 4.86
CA ILE A 342 -27.62 -13.08 4.82
C ILE A 342 -27.05 -12.83 6.21
N ARG A 343 -27.89 -12.77 7.24
CA ARG A 343 -27.45 -12.66 8.64
C ARG A 343 -26.47 -13.78 9.02
N VAL A 344 -26.82 -15.04 8.71
CA VAL A 344 -25.92 -16.19 8.93
C VAL A 344 -24.57 -15.98 8.23
N LEU A 345 -24.58 -15.52 6.97
CA LEU A 345 -23.34 -15.27 6.22
C LEU A 345 -22.49 -14.14 6.83
N VAL A 346 -23.11 -13.09 7.36
CA VAL A 346 -22.42 -11.98 8.05
C VAL A 346 -21.80 -12.48 9.36
N GLU A 347 -22.54 -13.27 10.15
CA GLU A 347 -22.06 -13.83 11.41
C GLU A 347 -20.88 -14.80 11.19
N HIS A 348 -20.96 -15.70 10.21
CA HIS A 348 -19.85 -16.60 9.87
C HIS A 348 -18.61 -15.83 9.41
N ARG A 349 -18.80 -14.80 8.59
CA ARG A 349 -17.71 -13.93 8.13
C ARG A 349 -17.03 -13.22 9.30
N ALA A 350 -17.80 -12.65 10.22
CA ALA A 350 -17.29 -11.97 11.41
C ALA A 350 -16.51 -12.92 12.33
N ARG A 351 -17.01 -14.15 12.55
CA ARG A 351 -16.31 -15.16 13.35
C ARG A 351 -15.01 -15.63 12.70
N LEU A 352 -14.99 -15.81 11.37
CA LEU A 352 -13.77 -16.14 10.65
C LEU A 352 -12.75 -14.99 10.75
N ALA A 353 -13.17 -13.75 10.55
CA ALA A 353 -12.30 -12.59 10.71
C ALA A 353 -11.68 -12.52 12.11
N ALA A 354 -12.51 -12.68 13.15
CA ALA A 354 -12.06 -12.69 14.54
C ALA A 354 -11.01 -13.79 14.81
N LEU A 355 -11.23 -14.99 14.27
CA LEU A 355 -10.28 -16.11 14.37
C LEU A 355 -8.92 -15.76 13.73
N LEU A 356 -8.93 -15.12 12.57
CA LEU A 356 -7.72 -14.75 11.82
C LEU A 356 -7.01 -13.51 12.38
N GLU A 357 -7.71 -12.66 13.13
CA GLU A 357 -7.17 -11.43 13.72
C GLU A 357 -6.77 -11.56 15.19
N ALA A 358 -7.29 -12.56 15.91
CA ALA A 358 -6.98 -12.79 17.31
C ALA A 358 -5.46 -12.80 17.54
N ARG A 359 -4.98 -12.12 18.59
CA ARG A 359 -3.58 -12.17 19.04
C ARG A 359 -3.51 -12.98 20.33
N GLY A 360 -2.51 -13.84 20.46
CA GLY A 360 -2.23 -14.54 21.73
C GLY A 360 -2.88 -15.92 21.94
N ASN A 361 -3.88 -16.34 21.16
CA ASN A 361 -4.43 -17.71 21.30
C ASN A 361 -3.40 -18.76 20.87
N ASP A 362 -3.37 -19.87 21.61
CA ASP A 362 -2.58 -21.07 21.27
C ASP A 362 -2.97 -21.60 19.88
N ALA A 363 -1.99 -22.12 19.14
CA ALA A 363 -2.19 -22.60 17.78
C ALA A 363 -3.18 -23.77 17.73
N ALA A 364 -3.17 -24.65 18.74
CA ALA A 364 -4.10 -25.78 18.83
C ALA A 364 -5.55 -25.30 19.07
N GLU A 365 -5.75 -24.30 19.93
CA GLU A 365 -7.06 -23.70 20.18
C GLU A 365 -7.63 -23.05 18.91
N ARG A 366 -6.81 -22.27 18.19
CA ARG A 366 -7.22 -21.67 16.91
C ARG A 366 -7.60 -22.71 15.87
N LEU A 367 -6.84 -23.80 15.80
CA LEU A 367 -7.13 -24.90 14.88
C LEU A 367 -8.48 -25.53 15.22
N LYS A 368 -8.75 -25.79 16.51
CA LYS A 368 -10.03 -26.32 16.98
C LYS A 368 -11.20 -25.38 16.63
N LEU A 369 -11.03 -24.07 16.85
CA LEU A 369 -12.04 -23.07 16.47
C LEU A 369 -12.26 -23.04 14.95
N LEU A 370 -11.21 -23.22 14.15
CA LEU A 370 -11.31 -23.25 12.69
C LEU A 370 -12.07 -24.50 12.21
N GLN A 371 -11.81 -25.64 12.83
CA GLN A 371 -12.50 -26.89 12.56
C GLN A 371 -14.00 -26.78 12.91
N ALA A 372 -14.32 -26.21 14.08
CA ALA A 372 -15.70 -25.93 14.47
C ALA A 372 -16.40 -24.98 13.49
N TRP A 373 -15.71 -23.90 13.08
CA TRP A 373 -16.23 -22.96 12.09
C TRP A 373 -16.55 -23.65 10.76
N CYS A 374 -15.68 -24.54 10.28
CA CYS A 374 -15.91 -25.30 9.05
C CYS A 374 -17.12 -26.24 9.18
N HIS A 375 -17.22 -26.96 10.30
CA HIS A 375 -18.34 -27.87 10.55
C HIS A 375 -19.68 -27.14 10.56
N GLU A 376 -19.78 -26.00 11.25
CA GLU A 376 -20.99 -25.18 11.28
C GLU A 376 -21.32 -24.57 9.91
N ALA A 377 -20.29 -24.13 9.16
CA ALA A 377 -20.46 -23.61 7.81
C ALA A 377 -21.00 -24.69 6.85
N GLU A 378 -20.54 -25.93 7.00
CA GLU A 378 -21.04 -27.09 6.26
C GLU A 378 -22.48 -27.47 6.67
N ALA A 379 -22.84 -27.31 7.94
CA ALA A 379 -24.19 -27.55 8.45
C ALA A 379 -25.19 -26.41 8.17
N SER A 380 -24.74 -25.27 7.62
CA SER A 380 -25.56 -24.05 7.46
C SER A 380 -26.75 -24.18 6.51
N GLY A 381 -26.75 -25.18 5.62
CA GLY A 381 -27.72 -25.31 4.53
C GLY A 381 -27.57 -24.25 3.42
N ILE A 382 -26.55 -23.39 3.48
CA ILE A 382 -26.30 -22.36 2.46
C ILE A 382 -25.19 -22.84 1.53
N ALA A 383 -25.56 -23.27 0.32
CA ALA A 383 -24.66 -23.89 -0.66
C ALA A 383 -23.34 -23.12 -0.88
N ALA A 384 -23.40 -21.79 -0.99
CA ALA A 384 -22.21 -20.96 -1.19
C ALA A 384 -21.24 -21.00 0.01
N LEU A 385 -21.76 -21.03 1.24
CA LEU A 385 -20.96 -21.12 2.46
C LEU A 385 -20.37 -22.52 2.63
N GLN A 386 -21.16 -23.56 2.33
CA GLN A 386 -20.71 -24.96 2.34
C GLN A 386 -19.55 -25.18 1.35
N ALA A 387 -19.71 -24.68 0.11
CA ALA A 387 -18.68 -24.77 -0.92
C ALA A 387 -17.40 -24.00 -0.53
N TYR A 388 -17.54 -22.83 0.09
CA TYR A 388 -16.39 -22.07 0.59
C TYR A 388 -15.68 -22.81 1.74
N ALA A 389 -16.42 -23.38 2.69
CA ALA A 389 -15.85 -24.19 3.77
C ALA A 389 -15.07 -25.38 3.19
N ALA A 390 -15.66 -26.14 2.27
CA ALA A 390 -15.01 -27.25 1.59
C ALA A 390 -13.68 -26.85 0.92
N ARG A 391 -13.66 -25.69 0.25
CA ARG A 391 -12.47 -25.14 -0.39
C ARG A 391 -11.43 -24.67 0.64
N LEU A 392 -11.87 -23.96 1.68
CA LEU A 392 -11.01 -23.37 2.71
C LEU A 392 -10.20 -24.43 3.46
N LYS A 393 -10.76 -25.62 3.69
CA LYS A 393 -10.05 -26.75 4.31
C LYS A 393 -8.75 -27.10 3.59
N GLY A 394 -8.72 -26.94 2.27
CA GLY A 394 -7.56 -27.24 1.43
C GLY A 394 -6.50 -26.15 1.36
N TYR A 395 -6.72 -24.95 1.94
CA TYR A 395 -5.80 -23.82 1.74
C TYR A 395 -4.37 -24.17 2.18
N ALA A 396 -3.40 -23.80 1.36
CA ALA A 396 -1.98 -24.02 1.60
C ALA A 396 -1.15 -22.88 1.03
N LEU A 397 0.06 -22.69 1.57
CA LEU A 397 1.02 -21.75 1.01
C LEU A 397 1.84 -22.44 -0.08
N THR A 398 2.03 -21.75 -1.19
CA THR A 398 3.00 -22.13 -2.22
C THR A 398 4.16 -21.14 -2.18
N ALA A 399 5.38 -21.68 -2.15
CA ALA A 399 6.59 -20.88 -2.30
C ALA A 399 6.76 -20.47 -3.76
N HIS A 400 7.27 -19.26 -3.98
CA HIS A 400 7.63 -18.73 -5.29
C HIS A 400 9.09 -18.97 -5.63
#